data_AF-A0A842UI16-F1
#
_entry.id   AF-A0A842UI16-F1
#
_cell.length_a   1.000
_cell.length_b   1.000
_cell.length_c   1.000
_cell.angle_alpha   90.00
_cell.angle_beta   90.00
_cell.angle_gamma   90.00
#
_symmetry.space_group_name_H-M   'P 1'
#
loop_
_entity.id
_entity.type
_entity.pdbx_description
1 polymer ?
#
loop_
_entity_poly.entity_id
_entity_poly.type
_entity_poly.pdbx_seq_one_letter_code
_entity_poly.pdbx_strand_id
1 'polypeptide(L)'
;MLRGQAAVEYVSLLSVLLVVFLVFYFLLAQSHQKEASQDIWVLSARSIAMEVGETIDRVHVAGDGSNQSVTIPRRLPGGVNYSVYVYSHMVLVSVPGYGREFEWKMQTSQVNGSENGFQVESGSLNVFNWNGTIYIQWV
;
A
#
# COMPACT_ATOMS: atom_id res chain seq x y z
N MET A 1 -39.97 -11.74 -50.58
CA MET A 1 -38.52 -11.42 -50.56
C MET A 1 -38.21 -10.17 -49.74
N LEU A 2 -38.90 -9.04 -49.93
CA LEU A 2 -38.68 -7.78 -49.16
C LEU A 2 -38.68 -7.91 -47.62
N ARG A 3 -39.51 -8.79 -47.03
CA ARG A 3 -39.57 -8.97 -45.56
C ARG A 3 -38.32 -9.62 -44.95
N GLY A 4 -37.63 -10.48 -45.72
CA GLY A 4 -36.42 -11.17 -45.24
C GLY A 4 -35.22 -10.22 -45.20
N GLN A 5 -35.10 -9.32 -46.18
CA GLN A 5 -34.04 -8.32 -46.22
C GLN A 5 -34.17 -7.31 -45.06
N ALA A 6 -35.39 -6.84 -44.77
CA ALA A 6 -35.65 -5.96 -43.64
C ALA A 6 -35.34 -6.62 -42.28
N ALA A 7 -35.59 -7.92 -42.12
CA ALA A 7 -35.24 -8.65 -40.91
C ALA A 7 -33.70 -8.78 -40.75
N VAL A 8 -32.98 -9.05 -41.85
CA VAL A 8 -31.51 -9.14 -41.83
C VAL A 8 -30.88 -7.79 -41.52
N GLU A 9 -31.40 -6.69 -42.06
CA GLU A 9 -30.97 -5.33 -41.72
C GLU A 9 -31.22 -5.00 -40.25
N TYR A 10 -32.37 -5.38 -39.69
CA TYR A 10 -32.65 -5.15 -38.27
C TYR A 10 -31.69 -5.93 -37.36
N VAL A 11 -31.42 -7.19 -37.69
CA VAL A 11 -30.51 -8.04 -36.91
C VAL A 11 -29.08 -7.53 -37.00
N SER A 12 -28.63 -7.06 -38.17
CA SER A 12 -27.29 -6.48 -38.33
C SER A 12 -27.14 -5.18 -37.54
N LEU A 13 -28.15 -4.31 -37.54
CA LEU A 13 -28.16 -3.06 -36.79
C LEU A 13 -28.13 -3.30 -35.27
N LEU A 14 -28.93 -4.26 -34.78
CA LEU A 14 -28.89 -4.71 -33.38
C LEU A 14 -27.52 -5.27 -33.00
N SER A 15 -26.91 -6.07 -33.87
CA SER A 15 -25.58 -6.65 -33.62
C SER A 15 -24.52 -5.56 -33.49
N VAL A 16 -24.54 -4.55 -34.36
CA VAL A 16 -23.62 -3.41 -34.30
C VAL A 16 -23.82 -2.61 -33.01
N LEU A 17 -25.07 -2.33 -32.62
CA LEU A 17 -25.38 -1.64 -31.37
C LEU A 17 -24.87 -2.42 -30.15
N LEU A 18 -25.03 -3.74 -30.14
CA LEU A 18 -24.53 -4.59 -29.06
C LEU A 18 -23.00 -4.55 -28.96
N VAL A 19 -22.30 -4.61 -30.09
CA VAL A 19 -20.83 -4.53 -30.13
C VAL A 19 -20.36 -3.18 -29.59
N VAL A 20 -20.98 -2.08 -30.03
CA VAL A 20 -20.65 -0.73 -29.51
C VAL A 20 -20.89 -0.67 -28.00
N PHE A 21 -22.03 -1.16 -27.52
CA PHE A 21 -22.34 -1.20 -26.09
C PHE A 21 -21.31 -2.01 -25.28
N LEU A 22 -20.91 -3.18 -25.77
CA LEU A 22 -19.91 -4.02 -25.10
C LEU A 22 -18.53 -3.34 -25.03
N VAL A 23 -18.12 -2.66 -26.10
CA VAL A 23 -16.86 -1.90 -26.10
C VAL A 23 -16.90 -0.78 -25.06
N PHE A 24 -17.99 0.01 -25.02
CA PHE A 24 -18.15 1.06 -24.01
C PHE A 24 -18.18 0.50 -22.59
N TYR A 25 -18.92 -0.59 -22.36
CA TYR A 25 -18.96 -1.26 -21.06
C TYR A 25 -17.58 -1.74 -20.61
N PHE A 26 -16.82 -2.35 -21.51
CA PHE A 26 -15.47 -2.84 -21.21
C PHE A 26 -14.51 -1.69 -20.84
N LEU A 27 -14.59 -0.56 -21.55
CA LEU A 27 -13.77 0.62 -21.23
C LEU A 27 -14.11 1.20 -19.85
N LEU A 28 -15.39 1.28 -19.49
CA LEU A 28 -15.83 1.74 -18.17
C LEU A 28 -15.45 0.75 -17.06
N ALA A 29 -15.55 -0.55 -17.31
CA ALA A 29 -15.15 -1.56 -16.33
C ALA A 29 -13.63 -1.47 -16.02
N GLN A 30 -12.80 -1.21 -17.04
CA GLN A 30 -11.36 -1.02 -16.83
C GLN A 30 -11.01 0.21 -16.00
N SER A 31 -11.72 1.33 -16.17
CA SER A 31 -11.44 2.53 -15.36
C SER A 31 -11.75 2.27 -13.88
N HIS A 32 -12.88 1.64 -13.58
CA HIS A 32 -13.25 1.33 -12.20
C HIS A 32 -12.32 0.31 -11.53
N GLN A 33 -11.80 -0.67 -12.28
CA GLN A 33 -10.83 -1.62 -11.71
C GLN A 33 -9.51 -0.96 -11.33
N LYS A 34 -9.04 0.03 -12.10
CA LYS A 34 -7.82 0.77 -11.77
C LYS A 34 -8.01 1.61 -10.51
N GLU A 35 -9.14 2.31 -10.40
CA GLU A 35 -9.48 3.11 -9.22
C GLU A 35 -9.58 2.24 -7.96
N ALA A 36 -10.33 1.13 -8.03
CA ALA A 36 -10.47 0.21 -6.90
C ALA A 36 -9.12 -0.39 -6.47
N SER A 37 -8.24 -0.70 -7.42
CA SER A 37 -6.90 -1.22 -7.12
C SER A 37 -6.04 -0.17 -6.40
N GLN A 38 -6.13 1.10 -6.80
CA GLN A 38 -5.41 2.20 -6.16
C GLN A 38 -5.89 2.43 -4.73
N ASP A 39 -7.19 2.35 -4.47
CA ASP A 39 -7.75 2.48 -3.12
C ASP A 39 -7.26 1.35 -2.19
N ILE A 40 -7.14 0.13 -2.72
CA ILE A 40 -6.57 -0.99 -1.97
C ILE A 40 -5.10 -0.74 -1.62
N TRP A 41 -4.32 -0.16 -2.55
CA TRP A 41 -2.92 0.19 -2.29
C TRP A 41 -2.80 1.25 -1.22
N VAL A 42 -3.66 2.28 -1.26
CA VAL A 42 -3.74 3.35 -0.25
C VAL A 42 -4.01 2.77 1.13
N LEU A 43 -5.03 1.92 1.25
CA LEU A 43 -5.40 1.32 2.53
C LEU A 43 -4.30 0.41 3.07
N SER A 44 -3.66 -0.37 2.21
CA SER A 44 -2.57 -1.27 2.59
C SER A 44 -1.31 -0.50 3.00
N ALA A 45 -0.93 0.55 2.26
CA ALA A 45 0.23 1.38 2.60
C ALA A 45 0.01 2.10 3.94
N ARG A 46 -1.22 2.61 4.16
CA ARG A 46 -1.60 3.25 5.43
C ARG A 46 -1.61 2.26 6.60
N SER A 47 -2.11 1.04 6.40
CA SER A 47 -2.11 0.02 7.46
C SER A 47 -0.69 -0.37 7.86
N ILE A 48 0.23 -0.48 6.90
CA ILE A 48 1.65 -0.74 7.17
C ILE A 48 2.27 0.42 7.97
N ALA A 49 2.05 1.67 7.57
CA ALA A 49 2.58 2.83 8.29
C ALA A 49 2.09 2.86 9.76
N MET A 50 0.79 2.59 9.95
CA MET A 50 0.16 2.54 11.27
C MET A 50 0.68 1.38 12.12
N GLU A 51 0.77 0.17 11.57
CA GLU A 51 1.24 -1.01 12.31
C GLU A 51 2.70 -0.86 12.77
N VAL A 52 3.56 -0.32 11.90
CA VAL A 52 4.96 -0.03 12.25
C VAL A 52 5.01 1.06 13.33
N GLY A 53 4.29 2.16 13.14
CA GLY A 53 4.24 3.26 14.11
C GLY A 53 3.70 2.87 15.47
N GLU A 54 2.59 2.13 15.53
CA GLU A 54 2.01 1.62 16.77
C GLU A 54 2.93 0.62 17.48
N THR A 55 3.70 -0.17 16.73
CA THR A 55 4.69 -1.08 17.34
C THR A 55 5.85 -0.30 17.94
N ILE A 56 6.30 0.77 17.27
CA ILE A 56 7.30 1.69 17.82
C ILE A 56 6.77 2.35 19.11
N ASP A 57 5.56 2.88 19.09
CA ASP A 57 4.94 3.51 20.26
C ASP A 57 4.77 2.50 21.41
N ARG A 58 4.39 1.25 21.12
CA ARG A 58 4.28 0.18 22.14
C ARG A 58 5.62 -0.17 22.77
N VAL A 59 6.69 -0.27 21.99
CA VAL A 59 8.04 -0.52 22.54
C VAL A 59 8.49 0.66 23.39
N HIS A 60 8.24 1.89 22.93
CA HIS A 60 8.54 3.10 23.70
C HIS A 60 7.81 3.15 25.05
N VAL A 61 6.50 2.85 25.07
CA VAL A 61 5.69 2.85 26.30
C VAL A 61 6.10 1.71 27.25
N ALA A 62 6.51 0.55 26.70
CA ALA A 62 6.95 -0.59 27.50
C ALA A 62 8.32 -0.35 28.18
N GLY A 63 9.19 0.48 27.58
CA GLY A 63 10.48 0.87 28.14
C GLY A 63 11.58 -0.20 28.03
N ASP A 64 12.58 -0.09 28.90
CA ASP A 64 13.83 -0.85 28.86
C ASP A 64 13.65 -2.37 28.77
N GLY A 65 14.37 -2.98 27.84
CA GLY A 65 14.33 -4.43 27.60
C GLY A 65 13.15 -4.92 26.77
N SER A 66 12.24 -4.03 26.36
CA SER A 66 11.17 -4.35 25.42
C SER A 66 11.70 -4.51 24.00
N ASN A 67 11.28 -5.58 23.34
CA ASN A 67 11.59 -5.87 21.95
C ASN A 67 10.33 -6.40 21.25
N GLN A 68 9.99 -5.80 20.12
CA GLN A 68 8.95 -6.29 19.23
C GLN A 68 9.42 -6.29 17.78
N SER A 69 8.81 -7.16 16.99
CA SER A 69 9.07 -7.25 15.56
C SER A 69 7.76 -7.17 14.79
N VAL A 70 7.76 -6.41 13.70
CA VAL A 70 6.66 -6.34 12.75
C VAL A 70 7.14 -6.88 11.40
N THR A 71 6.38 -7.79 10.80
CA THR A 71 6.69 -8.34 9.48
C THR A 71 5.82 -7.67 8.44
N ILE A 72 6.46 -6.96 7.51
CA ILE A 72 5.76 -6.24 6.44
C ILE A 72 5.82 -7.04 5.14
N PRO A 73 4.77 -7.02 4.30
CA PRO A 73 4.75 -7.79 3.06
C PRO A 73 5.79 -7.25 2.09
N ARG A 74 6.47 -8.09 1.30
CA ARG A 74 7.48 -7.59 0.33
C ARG A 74 6.91 -6.68 -0.77
N ARG A 75 5.60 -6.79 -1.05
CA ARG A 75 4.86 -6.03 -2.06
C ARG A 75 3.44 -5.74 -1.58
N LEU A 76 2.87 -4.64 -2.05
CA LEU A 76 1.46 -4.33 -1.88
C LEU A 76 0.59 -5.25 -2.75
N PRO A 77 -0.73 -5.35 -2.49
CA PRO A 77 -1.66 -6.07 -3.36
C PRO A 77 -1.49 -5.68 -4.84
N GLY A 78 -1.59 -6.64 -5.76
CA GLY A 78 -1.29 -6.37 -7.17
C GLY A 78 0.20 -6.29 -7.52
N GLY A 79 1.09 -6.64 -6.58
CA GLY A 79 2.53 -6.78 -6.83
C GLY A 79 3.29 -5.46 -6.91
N VAL A 80 2.73 -4.39 -6.34
CA VAL A 80 3.33 -3.06 -6.39
C VAL A 80 4.46 -2.94 -5.38
N ASN A 81 5.59 -2.40 -5.82
CA ASN A 81 6.72 -2.10 -4.95
C ASN A 81 6.44 -0.84 -4.13
N TYR A 82 6.94 -0.80 -2.91
CA TYR A 82 6.80 0.32 -2.00
C TYR A 82 8.05 0.43 -1.13
N SER A 83 8.24 1.60 -0.53
CA SER A 83 9.34 1.88 0.40
C SER A 83 8.78 2.32 1.73
N VAL A 84 9.41 1.90 2.83
CA VAL A 84 9.08 2.34 4.19
C VAL A 84 10.27 3.12 4.74
N TYR A 85 10.01 4.33 5.21
CA TYR A 85 10.98 5.21 5.84
C TYR A 85 10.54 5.45 7.27
N VAL A 86 11.43 5.22 8.23
CA VAL A 86 11.18 5.48 9.65
C VAL A 86 12.02 6.69 10.04
N TYR A 87 11.35 7.78 10.37
CA TYR A 87 11.95 9.00 10.89
C TYR A 87 11.76 9.07 12.41
N SER A 88 12.42 10.02 13.07
CA SER A 88 12.34 10.21 14.51
C SER A 88 10.93 10.42 15.08
N HIS A 89 9.99 10.90 14.27
CA HIS A 89 8.65 11.32 14.69
C HIS A 89 7.53 10.81 13.76
N MET A 90 7.87 10.08 12.70
CA MET A 90 6.87 9.56 11.75
C MET A 90 7.38 8.35 10.97
N VAL A 91 6.44 7.50 10.54
CA VAL A 91 6.67 6.45 9.56
C VAL A 91 6.04 6.90 8.25
N LEU A 92 6.80 6.80 7.15
CA LEU A 92 6.36 7.18 5.82
C LEU A 92 6.42 5.98 4.90
N VAL A 93 5.32 5.68 4.23
CA VAL A 93 5.24 4.64 3.21
C VAL A 93 5.05 5.28 1.84
N SER A 94 6.02 5.12 0.96
CA SER A 94 5.99 5.70 -0.39
C SER A 94 5.70 4.63 -1.44
N VAL A 95 4.75 4.91 -2.33
CA VAL A 95 4.37 4.05 -3.45
C VAL A 95 4.72 4.75 -4.76
N PRO A 96 5.84 4.41 -5.42
CA PRO A 96 6.37 5.16 -6.57
C PRO A 96 5.37 5.30 -7.74
N GLY A 97 4.53 4.29 -7.95
CA GLY A 97 3.51 4.31 -9.01
C GLY A 97 2.31 5.21 -8.74
N TYR A 98 2.15 5.72 -7.52
CA TYR A 98 0.99 6.51 -7.10
C TYR A 98 1.35 7.97 -6.75
N GLY A 99 2.64 8.26 -6.51
CA GLY A 99 3.11 9.63 -6.24
C GLY A 99 2.58 10.24 -4.94
N ARG A 100 2.02 9.41 -4.05
CA ARG A 100 1.63 9.82 -2.70
C ARG A 100 2.44 9.07 -1.66
N GLU A 101 2.72 9.80 -0.59
CA GLU A 101 3.38 9.32 0.61
C GLU A 101 2.32 9.18 1.70
N PHE A 102 2.35 8.07 2.41
CA PHE A 102 1.42 7.77 3.50
C PHE A 102 2.15 7.88 4.81
N GLU A 103 1.78 8.89 5.59
CA GLU A 103 2.45 9.24 6.83
C GLU A 103 1.64 8.77 8.04
N TRP A 104 2.33 8.22 9.02
CA TRP A 104 1.83 7.99 10.36
C TRP A 104 2.73 8.73 11.36
N LYS A 105 2.16 9.63 12.15
CA LYS A 105 2.91 10.34 13.19
C LYS A 105 3.02 9.46 14.43
N MET A 106 4.24 9.25 14.89
CA MET A 106 4.52 8.50 16.10
C MET A 106 4.42 9.42 17.32
N GLN A 107 4.13 8.85 18.47
CA GLN A 107 4.12 9.61 19.73
C GLN A 107 5.54 9.83 20.27
N THR A 108 6.47 8.93 19.94
CA THR A 108 7.89 9.05 20.31
C THR A 108 8.65 10.01 19.38
N SER A 109 9.65 10.71 19.93
CA SER A 109 10.50 11.68 19.23
C SER A 109 11.96 11.24 19.09
N GLN A 110 12.32 10.05 19.60
CA GLN A 110 13.69 9.55 19.66
C GLN A 110 13.80 8.14 19.08
N VAL A 111 13.80 8.08 17.74
CA VAL A 111 14.02 6.84 16.98
C VAL A 111 15.34 6.93 16.22
N ASN A 112 16.26 6.03 16.52
CA ASN A 112 17.52 5.84 15.80
C ASN A 112 17.35 4.69 14.80
N GLY A 113 17.33 5.02 13.50
CA GLY A 113 17.27 4.05 12.41
C GLY A 113 18.64 3.80 11.81
N SER A 114 19.05 2.53 11.68
CA SER A 114 20.25 2.15 10.92
C SER A 114 19.94 0.99 9.98
N GLU A 115 20.37 1.09 8.73
CA GLU A 115 20.31 -0.01 7.75
C GLU A 115 21.34 -1.10 8.06
N ASN A 116 22.40 -0.82 8.83
CA ASN A 116 23.49 -1.74 9.11
C ASN A 116 24.07 -1.51 10.53
N GLY A 117 23.82 -2.45 11.45
CA GLY A 117 24.65 -2.74 12.63
C GLY A 117 25.23 -1.59 13.48
N PHE A 118 24.51 -1.27 14.55
CA PHE A 118 24.89 -0.76 15.89
C PHE A 118 26.22 0.00 16.17
N GLN A 119 26.07 1.24 16.65
CA GLN A 119 26.56 1.68 17.98
C GLN A 119 25.33 2.10 18.80
N VAL A 120 25.22 1.64 20.05
CA VAL A 120 24.03 1.81 20.90
C VAL A 120 24.27 2.89 21.94
N GLU A 121 23.46 3.94 21.93
CA GLU A 121 23.34 4.88 23.04
C GLU A 121 22.12 4.51 23.90
N SER A 122 22.31 4.41 25.22
CA SER A 122 21.22 4.14 26.18
C SER A 122 20.19 5.28 26.20
N GLY A 123 18.91 4.92 26.27
CA GLY A 123 17.76 5.82 26.20
C GLY A 123 17.23 6.06 24.77
N SER A 124 17.50 5.16 23.81
CA SER A 124 17.06 5.34 22.42
C SER A 124 16.34 4.12 21.83
N LEU A 125 15.35 4.39 20.97
CA LEU A 125 14.62 3.34 20.26
C LEU A 125 15.34 2.99 18.96
N ASN A 126 15.82 1.75 18.87
CA ASN A 126 16.56 1.25 17.71
C ASN A 126 15.60 0.54 16.74
N VAL A 127 15.67 0.90 15.47
CA VAL A 127 14.89 0.27 14.39
C VAL A 127 15.84 -0.25 13.31
N PHE A 128 15.72 -1.54 12.98
CA PHE A 128 16.46 -2.14 11.88
C PHE A 128 15.60 -3.11 11.07
N ASN A 129 15.90 -3.23 9.78
CA ASN A 129 15.20 -4.13 8.87
C ASN A 129 16.08 -5.35 8.59
N TRP A 130 15.53 -6.54 8.79
CA TRP A 130 16.12 -7.78 8.35
C TRP A 130 15.11 -8.53 7.49
N ASN A 131 15.39 -8.59 6.17
CA ASN A 131 14.62 -9.38 5.20
C ASN A 131 13.09 -9.11 5.19
N GLY A 132 12.67 -7.87 5.47
CA GLY A 132 11.26 -7.49 5.52
C GLY A 132 10.61 -7.61 6.90
N THR A 133 11.36 -8.04 7.91
CA THR A 133 10.97 -7.92 9.31
C THR A 133 11.68 -6.72 9.91
N ILE A 134 10.89 -5.78 10.46
CA ILE A 134 11.40 -4.61 11.17
C ILE A 134 11.47 -4.99 12.65
N TYR A 135 12.67 -4.92 13.22
CA TYR A 135 12.95 -5.16 14.63
C TYR A 135 13.05 -3.83 15.35
N ILE A 136 12.38 -3.74 16.50
CA ILE A 136 12.27 -2.52 17.29
C ILE A 136 12.64 -2.85 18.72
N GLN A 137 13.70 -2.22 19.21
CA GLN A 137 14.23 -2.46 20.55
C GLN A 137 14.49 -1.14 21.28
N TRP A 138 14.05 -1.05 22.53
CA TRP A 138 14.45 0.02 23.42
C TRP A 138 15.74 -0.38 24.15
N VAL A 139 16.75 0.50 24.15
CA VAL A 139 18.04 0.28 24.82
C VAL A 139 18.41 1.48 25.68
#